data_AF-A0A183EI51-F1
#
_entry.id   AF-A0A183EI51-F1
#
_cell.length_a   1.000
_cell.length_b   1.000
_cell.length_c   1.000
_cell.angle_alpha   90.00
_cell.angle_beta   90.00
_cell.angle_gamma   90.00
#
_symmetry.space_group_name_H-M   'P 1'
#
loop_
_entity.id
_entity.type
_entity.pdbx_description
1 polymer ?
#
loop_
_entity_poly.entity_id
_entity_poly.type
_entity_poly.pdbx_seq_one_letter_code
_entity_poly.pdbx_strand_id
1 'polypeptide(L)'
;MVLIDDEYIKENRKITAYLLAAFRYGLEASNLRPLTRLQERLQKKLGANAYPFWFQIPAHSASSVTLQPAQGDTGKPCGVDFELKTVVGCLDGTSAEKPKKQ
;
A
#
# COMPACT_ATOMS: atom_id res chain seq x y z
N MET A 1 4.49 2.99 7.13
CA MET A 1 5.62 3.90 6.81
C MET A 1 6.20 3.45 5.49
N VAL A 2 6.55 4.37 4.61
CA VAL A 2 7.41 4.09 3.45
C VAL A 2 8.75 4.72 3.75
N LEU A 3 9.83 3.94 3.64
CA LEU A 3 11.18 4.46 3.69
C LEU A 3 11.59 4.81 2.25
N ILE A 4 12.03 6.03 2.04
CA ILE A 4 12.44 6.53 0.74
C ILE A 4 13.97 6.53 0.67
N ASP A 5 14.48 5.98 -0.42
CA ASP A 5 15.87 6.16 -0.80
C ASP A 5 15.93 7.33 -1.81
N ASP A 6 16.55 8.43 -1.39
CA ASP A 6 16.64 9.66 -2.18
C ASP A 6 17.50 9.44 -3.45
N GLU A 7 18.45 8.50 -3.42
CA GLU A 7 19.23 8.13 -4.61
C GLU A 7 18.36 7.35 -5.61
N TYR A 8 17.48 6.49 -5.08
CA TYR A 8 16.53 5.74 -5.91
C TYR A 8 15.40 6.62 -6.44
N ILE A 9 15.01 7.71 -5.79
CA ILE A 9 13.92 8.61 -6.25
C ILE A 9 14.50 9.89 -6.85
N LYS A 10 14.87 9.77 -8.13
CA LYS A 10 15.20 10.91 -9.01
C LYS A 10 14.01 11.87 -9.14
N GLU A 11 14.31 13.12 -9.45
CA GLU A 11 13.36 14.20 -9.74
C GLU A 11 12.23 13.74 -10.69
N ASN A 12 11.01 14.21 -10.45
CA ASN A 12 9.75 13.88 -11.16
C ASN A 12 9.14 12.48 -10.92
N ARG A 13 9.59 11.73 -9.91
CA ARG A 13 8.91 10.50 -9.48
C ARG A 13 8.06 10.69 -8.23
N LYS A 14 6.86 10.11 -8.24
CA LYS A 14 5.89 10.12 -7.15
C LYS A 14 5.72 8.73 -6.57
N ILE A 15 5.86 8.60 -5.25
CA ILE A 15 5.46 7.38 -4.56
C ILE A 15 3.97 7.44 -4.28
N THR A 16 3.26 6.37 -4.59
CA THR A 16 1.87 6.18 -4.16
C THR A 16 1.69 4.83 -3.49
N ALA A 17 1.09 4.82 -2.30
CA ALA A 17 0.62 3.61 -1.64
C ALA A 17 -0.87 3.42 -1.96
N TYR A 18 -1.24 2.20 -2.35
CA TYR A 18 -2.62 1.79 -2.61
C TYR A 18 -2.98 0.66 -1.67
N LEU A 19 -4.14 0.74 -1.05
CA LEU A 19 -4.80 -0.42 -0.46
C LEU A 19 -5.87 -0.88 -1.43
N LEU A 20 -5.63 -2.00 -2.11
CA LEU A 20 -6.56 -2.59 -3.05
C LEU A 20 -7.51 -3.51 -2.28
N ALA A 21 -8.78 -3.13 -2.27
CA ALA A 21 -9.91 -3.95 -1.88
C ALA A 21 -10.91 -3.91 -3.04
N ALA A 22 -11.70 -4.98 -3.25
CA ALA A 22 -12.71 -5.03 -4.31
C ALA A 22 -13.89 -4.03 -4.11
N PHE A 23 -13.83 -3.12 -3.15
CA PHE A 23 -14.85 -2.10 -2.89
C PHE A 23 -14.19 -0.70 -2.82
N ARG A 24 -14.62 0.22 -3.69
CA ARG A 24 -14.14 1.62 -3.75
C ARG A 24 -15.15 2.56 -3.12
N TYR A 25 -14.76 3.31 -2.10
CA TYR A 25 -15.37 4.60 -1.76
C TYR A 25 -14.39 5.52 -1.01
N GLY A 26 -14.37 6.79 -1.41
CA GLY A 26 -14.02 7.96 -0.60
C GLY A 26 -12.54 8.22 -0.27
N LEU A 27 -11.85 8.98 -1.12
CA LEU A 27 -10.59 9.65 -0.78
C LEU A 27 -10.93 10.91 0.05
N GLU A 28 -10.92 10.82 1.38
CA GLU A 28 -11.02 12.01 2.23
C GLU A 28 -9.64 12.57 2.58
N ALA A 29 -9.54 13.89 2.48
CA ALA A 29 -8.29 14.65 2.41
C ALA A 29 -7.36 14.37 3.60
N SER A 30 -6.13 13.96 3.25
CA SER A 30 -4.98 13.89 4.14
C SER A 30 -4.62 15.30 4.63
N ASN A 31 -4.68 15.55 5.94
CA ASN A 31 -3.75 16.43 6.68
C ASN A 31 -4.00 16.53 8.20
N LEU A 32 -5.03 15.87 8.78
CA LEU A 32 -5.42 16.10 10.19
C LEU A 32 -5.24 14.90 11.16
N ARG A 33 -4.73 13.74 10.72
CA ARG A 33 -4.62 12.58 11.62
C ARG A 33 -3.29 12.63 12.39
N PRO A 34 -3.30 12.56 13.74
CA PRO A 34 -2.07 12.43 14.51
C PRO A 34 -1.36 11.13 14.19
N LEU A 35 -0.03 11.15 14.28
CA LEU A 35 0.77 9.94 14.11
C LEU A 35 0.41 8.91 15.18
N THR A 36 0.41 7.64 14.79
CA THR A 36 0.34 6.55 15.76
C THR A 36 1.67 6.44 16.51
N ARG A 37 1.63 5.94 17.75
CA ARG A 37 2.84 5.65 18.54
C ARG A 37 3.87 4.80 17.80
N LEU A 38 3.42 3.90 16.92
CA LEU A 38 4.30 3.11 16.06
C LEU A 38 4.97 3.96 15.00
N GLN A 39 4.22 4.82 14.29
CA GLN A 39 4.77 5.71 13.28
C GLN A 39 5.81 6.68 13.88
N GLU A 40 5.55 7.22 15.08
CA GLU A 40 6.51 8.07 15.81
C GLU A 40 7.82 7.34 16.13
N ARG A 41 7.72 6.10 16.63
CA ARG A 41 8.88 5.25 16.92
C ARG A 41 9.66 4.92 15.66
N LEU A 42 8.97 4.64 14.56
CA LEU A 42 9.60 4.34 13.27
C LEU A 42 10.27 5.58 12.68
N GLN A 43 9.67 6.77 12.76
CA GLN A 43 10.33 8.01 12.35
C GLN A 43 11.63 8.25 13.13
N LYS A 44 11.60 8.09 14.45
CA LYS A 44 12.81 8.24 15.29
C LYS A 44 13.89 7.23 14.94
N LYS A 45 13.51 6.00 14.58
CA LYS A 45 14.46 4.91 14.27
C LYS A 45 15.02 4.99 12.85
N LEU A 46 14.21 5.38 11.88
CA LEU A 46 14.53 5.32 10.45
C LEU A 46 14.98 6.68 9.88
N GLY A 47 14.78 7.78 10.62
CA GLY A 47 15.22 9.12 10.22
C GLY A 47 14.23 9.85 9.32
N ALA A 48 14.71 10.91 8.67
CA ALA A 48 13.91 11.86 7.90
C ALA A 48 13.20 11.23 6.69
N ASN A 49 13.73 10.13 6.17
CA ASN A 49 13.22 9.50 4.96
C ASN A 49 12.05 8.52 5.23
N ALA A 50 11.56 8.45 6.47
CA ALA A 50 10.43 7.61 6.83
C ALA A 50 9.11 8.40 6.78
N TYR A 51 8.35 8.17 5.72
CA TYR A 51 7.09 8.86 5.46
C TYR A 51 5.88 8.05 5.97
N PRO A 52 5.01 8.65 6.79
CA PRO A 52 3.82 7.99 7.29
C PRO A 52 2.74 7.92 6.20
N PHE A 53 2.02 6.80 6.21
CA PHE A 53 0.76 6.65 5.49
C PHE A 53 -0.21 5.91 6.39
N TRP A 54 -1.49 6.03 6.08
CA TRP A 54 -2.55 5.31 6.75
C TRP A 54 -3.69 5.07 5.76
N PHE A 55 -4.45 4.01 6.01
CA PHE A 55 -5.70 3.73 5.32
C PHE A 55 -6.78 3.48 6.37
N GLN A 56 -8.00 3.92 6.11
CA GLN A 56 -9.16 3.46 6.86
C GLN A 56 -9.88 2.41 6.04
N ILE A 57 -9.99 1.21 6.58
CA ILE A 57 -10.90 0.21 6.03
C ILE A 57 -12.30 0.54 6.58
N PRO A 58 -13.33 0.65 5.74
CA PRO A 58 -14.71 0.81 6.19
C PRO A 58 -15.13 -0.27 7.19
N ALA A 59 -15.94 0.09 8.19
CA ALA A 59 -16.34 -0.82 9.27
C ALA A 59 -17.11 -2.07 8.79
N HIS A 60 -17.75 -2.00 7.63
CA HIS A 60 -18.51 -3.09 7.02
C HIS A 60 -17.79 -3.74 5.82
N SER A 61 -16.47 -3.56 5.71
CA SER A 61 -15.68 -4.29 4.73
C SER A 61 -15.65 -5.78 5.07
N ALA A 62 -15.68 -6.62 4.03
CA ALA A 62 -15.54 -8.06 4.19
C ALA A 62 -14.20 -8.40 4.86
N SER A 63 -14.21 -9.38 5.77
CA SER A 63 -12.98 -9.93 6.36
C SER A 63 -12.15 -10.64 5.30
N SER A 64 -10.82 -10.60 5.44
CA SER A 64 -9.97 -11.42 4.58
C SER A 64 -10.13 -12.89 4.95
N VAL A 65 -10.60 -13.68 3.99
CA VAL A 65 -10.87 -15.11 4.14
C VAL A 65 -10.62 -15.79 2.82
N THR A 66 -9.96 -16.95 2.86
CA THR A 66 -9.71 -17.77 1.67
C THR A 66 -10.30 -19.14 1.89
N LEU A 67 -11.08 -19.62 0.93
CA LEU A 67 -11.61 -20.97 0.94
C LEU A 67 -10.48 -21.95 0.63
N GLN A 68 -10.36 -22.99 1.45
CA GLN A 68 -9.45 -24.09 1.12
C GLN A 68 -10.05 -24.88 -0.05
N PRO A 69 -9.29 -25.07 -1.16
CA PRO A 69 -9.76 -25.86 -2.29
C PRO A 69 -9.92 -27.34 -1.91
N ALA A 70 -10.82 -28.05 -2.57
CA ALA A 70 -10.97 -29.49 -2.39
C ALA A 70 -9.77 -30.26 -3.00
N GLN A 71 -9.56 -31.50 -2.57
CA GLN A 71 -8.55 -32.36 -3.22
C GLN A 71 -8.92 -32.57 -4.70
N GLY A 72 -8.09 -32.06 -5.60
CA GLY A 72 -8.31 -32.11 -7.05
C GLY A 72 -8.71 -30.78 -7.69
N ASP A 73 -9.03 -29.75 -6.90
CA ASP A 73 -9.26 -28.40 -7.42
C ASP A 73 -7.92 -27.75 -7.81
N THR A 74 -7.77 -27.41 -9.08
CA THR A 74 -6.62 -26.67 -9.63
C THR A 74 -6.93 -25.20 -9.89
N GLY A 75 -8.12 -24.74 -9.48
CA GLY A 75 -8.58 -23.36 -9.63
C GLY A 75 -7.79 -22.37 -8.76
N LYS A 76 -7.96 -21.07 -9.05
CA LYS A 76 -7.43 -20.01 -8.19
C LYS A 76 -8.17 -20.01 -6.84
N PRO A 77 -7.48 -19.70 -5.73
CA PRO A 77 -8.12 -19.60 -4.43
C PRO A 77 -9.29 -18.61 -4.48
N CYS A 78 -10.44 -19.04 -3.96
CA CYS A 78 -11.63 -18.21 -3.85
C CYS A 78 -11.60 -17.54 -2.48
N GLY A 79 -11.62 -16.21 -2.43
CA GLY A 79 -11.50 -15.50 -1.18
C GLY A 79 -11.52 -13.98 -1.34
N VAL A 80 -11.47 -13.32 -0.19
CA VAL A 80 -11.30 -11.87 -0.07
C VAL A 80 -9.90 -11.62 0.45
N ASP A 81 -9.11 -10.88 -0.32
CA ASP A 81 -7.77 -10.45 0.05
C ASP A 81 -7.67 -8.92 -0.04
N PHE A 82 -6.86 -8.33 0.84
CA PHE A 82 -6.48 -6.92 0.79
C PHE A 82 -5.01 -6.83 0.41
N GLU A 83 -4.71 -6.13 -0.68
CA GLU A 83 -3.33 -5.96 -1.14
C GLU A 83 -2.86 -4.53 -0.89
N LEU A 84 -1.83 -4.37 -0.07
CA LEU A 84 -1.12 -3.10 0.09
C LEU A 84 0.02 -3.03 -0.93
N LYS A 85 -0.07 -2.09 -1.87
CA LYS A 85 0.91 -1.91 -2.93
C LYS A 85 1.51 -0.52 -2.92
N THR A 86 2.82 -0.43 -2.84
CA THR A 86 3.57 0.82 -3.01
C THR A 86 4.20 0.83 -4.40
N VAL A 87 3.97 1.90 -5.16
CA VAL A 87 4.56 2.07 -6.50
C VAL A 87 5.24 3.43 -6.61
N VAL A 88 6.28 3.47 -7.43
CA VAL A 88 6.94 4.70 -7.84
C VAL A 88 6.55 4.96 -9.29
N GLY A 89 5.83 6.05 -9.55
CA GLY A 89 5.37 6.43 -10.90
C GLY A 89 6.01 7.74 -11.35
N CYS A 90 6.16 7.90 -12.67
CA CYS A 90 6.51 9.20 -13.27
C CYS A 90 5.25 10.07 -13.37
N LEU A 91 5.40 11.41 -13.28
CA LEU A 91 4.30 12.35 -13.48
C LEU A 91 3.77 12.32 -14.93
N ASP A 92 4.59 11.89 -15.88
CA ASP A 92 4.33 11.96 -17.33
C ASP A 92 3.75 10.65 -17.89
N GLY A 93 2.68 10.14 -17.27
CA GLY A 93 1.70 9.21 -17.87
C GLY A 93 2.16 7.89 -18.50
N THR A 94 3.44 7.53 -18.49
CA THR A 94 3.96 6.43 -19.30
C THR A 94 4.83 5.49 -18.47
N SER A 95 4.45 4.22 -18.49
CA SER A 95 5.17 3.04 -17.99
C SER A 95 5.15 2.81 -16.48
N ALA A 96 4.18 2.00 -16.06
CA ALA A 96 4.27 1.21 -14.84
C ALA A 96 5.43 0.19 -14.99
N GLU A 97 6.64 0.56 -14.57
CA GLU A 97 7.75 -0.39 -14.47
C GLU A 97 7.39 -1.45 -13.42
N LYS A 98 7.26 -2.71 -13.88
CA LYS A 98 7.02 -3.84 -12.97
C LYS A 98 8.21 -3.99 -12.03
N PRO A 99 8.00 -4.27 -10.74
CA PRO A 99 9.09 -4.43 -9.78
C PRO A 99 9.99 -5.59 -10.22
N LYS A 100 11.30 -5.31 -10.37
CA LYS A 100 12.33 -6.34 -10.53
C LYS A 100 12.36 -7.15 -9.23
N LYS A 101 12.00 -8.43 -9.29
CA LYS A 101 12.26 -9.38 -8.20
C LYS A 101 13.78 -9.52 -8.06
N GLN A 102 14.29 -9.23 -6.87
CA GLN A 102 15.61 -9.63 -6.43
C GLN A 102 15.54 -11.05 -5.86
#